data_AF-F4S731-F1
#
_entry.id   AF-F4S731-F1
#
_cell.length_a   1.000
_cell.length_b   1.000
_cell.length_c   1.000
_cell.angle_alpha   90.00
_cell.angle_beta   90.00
_cell.angle_gamma   90.00
#
_symmetry.space_group_name_H-M   'P 1'
#
loop_
_entity.id
_entity.type
_entity.pdbx_description
1 polymer ?
#
loop_
_entity_poly.entity_id
_entity_poly.type
_entity_poly.pdbx_seq_one_letter_code
_entity_poly.pdbx_strand_id
1 'polypeptide(L)'
;MAMISYGINDWASASRRGVQTLSSSAVELLHQTERLLQAGIRNVVVLSPPMISGPLTQFNDIIWTGLKSLRTQNPSIQFAYVDFTTLYSAITANPQSFGYQSTDSCLQSATSTAGACSNPDVYLVND
;
A
#
# COMPACT_ATOMS: atom_id res chain seq x y z
N MET A 1 12.08 -2.50 15.22
CA MET A 1 11.74 -2.27 13.79
C MET A 1 10.26 -1.94 13.73
N ALA A 2 9.85 -0.99 12.88
CA ALA A 2 8.45 -0.70 12.61
C ALA A 2 8.11 -1.05 11.16
N MET A 3 6.93 -1.61 10.94
CA MET A 3 6.37 -1.83 9.61
C MET A 3 5.13 -0.95 9.46
N ILE A 4 5.08 -0.19 8.37
CA ILE A 4 4.01 0.76 8.09
C ILE A 4 3.35 0.35 6.78
N SER A 5 2.09 -0.05 6.85
CA SER A 5 1.20 -0.24 5.70
C SER A 5 0.14 0.86 5.73
N TYR A 6 -0.12 1.52 4.61
CA TYR A 6 -0.86 2.78 4.59
C TYR A 6 -1.75 2.94 3.35
N GLY A 7 -2.60 3.96 3.37
CA GLY A 7 -3.13 4.60 2.16
C GLY A 7 -4.34 3.94 1.49
N ILE A 8 -4.59 2.65 1.72
CA ILE A 8 -5.71 1.95 1.04
C ILE A 8 -7.08 2.53 1.44
N ASN A 9 -7.26 2.86 2.72
CA ASN A 9 -8.50 3.45 3.22
C ASN A 9 -8.60 4.94 2.89
N ASP A 10 -7.48 5.67 2.86
CA ASP A 10 -7.45 7.06 2.42
C ASP A 10 -7.89 7.16 0.95
N TRP A 11 -7.36 6.28 0.09
CA TRP A 11 -7.79 6.13 -1.29
C TRP A 11 -9.25 5.74 -1.43
N ALA A 12 -9.72 4.71 -0.72
CA ALA A 12 -11.11 4.29 -0.78
C ALA A 12 -12.05 5.44 -0.38
N SER A 13 -11.68 6.20 0.65
CA SER A 13 -12.44 7.35 1.12
C SER A 13 -12.41 8.55 0.16
N ALA A 14 -11.36 8.68 -0.66
CA ALA A 14 -11.22 9.77 -1.63
C ALA A 14 -12.32 9.77 -2.68
N SER A 15 -12.92 8.62 -2.99
CA SER A 15 -14.13 8.53 -3.82
C SER A 15 -15.31 9.34 -3.28
N ARG A 16 -15.38 9.51 -1.95
CA ARG A 16 -16.45 10.25 -1.25
C ARG A 16 -16.03 11.65 -0.82
N ARG A 17 -14.74 11.85 -0.56
CA ARG A 17 -14.17 13.08 0.04
C ARG A 17 -13.37 13.94 -0.94
N GLY A 18 -13.11 13.42 -2.14
CA GLY A 18 -12.30 14.05 -3.18
C GLY A 18 -10.82 13.67 -3.11
N VAL A 19 -10.19 13.53 -4.27
CA VAL A 19 -8.77 13.09 -4.40
C VAL A 19 -7.77 14.05 -3.75
N GLN A 20 -8.14 15.31 -3.56
CA GLN A 20 -7.31 16.32 -2.90
C GLN A 20 -6.96 15.97 -1.45
N THR A 21 -7.74 15.11 -0.78
CA THR A 21 -7.45 14.69 0.61
C THR A 21 -6.25 13.74 0.70
N LEU A 22 -5.84 13.12 -0.41
CA LEU A 22 -4.72 12.19 -0.44
C LEU A 22 -3.40 12.88 -0.07
N SER A 23 -3.14 14.07 -0.62
CA SER A 23 -1.92 14.83 -0.30
C SER A 23 -1.78 15.10 1.21
N SER A 24 -2.88 15.48 1.88
CA SER A 24 -2.88 15.67 3.33
C SER A 24 -2.64 14.36 4.08
N SER A 25 -3.20 13.26 3.60
CA SER A 25 -3.02 11.93 4.20
C SER A 25 -1.58 11.42 4.05
N ALA A 26 -0.92 11.73 2.93
CA ALA A 26 0.50 11.44 2.71
C ALA A 26 1.40 12.21 3.68
N VAL A 27 1.11 13.50 3.90
CA VAL A 27 1.83 14.32 4.88
C VAL A 27 1.63 13.78 6.29
N GLU A 28 0.41 13.37 6.64
CA GLU A 28 0.13 12.79 7.95
C GLU A 28 0.91 11.49 8.20
N LEU A 29 1.06 10.64 7.18
CA LEU A 29 1.91 9.45 7.29
C LEU A 29 3.36 9.81 7.63
N LEU A 30 3.90 10.87 7.01
CA LEU A 30 5.26 11.34 7.29
C LEU A 30 5.39 11.85 8.73
N HIS A 31 4.39 12.60 9.22
CA HIS A 31 4.35 13.03 10.63
C HIS A 31 4.34 11.83 11.59
N GLN A 32 3.50 10.82 11.34
CA GLN A 32 3.46 9.63 12.18
C GLN A 32 4.77 8.83 12.11
N THR A 33 5.39 8.78 10.93
CA THR A 33 6.73 8.17 10.77
C THR A 33 7.77 8.92 11.59
N GLU A 34 7.80 10.25 11.54
CA GLU A 34 8.71 11.07 12.33
C GLU A 34 8.53 10.84 13.85
N ARG A 35 7.28 10.74 14.33
CA ARG A 35 7.00 10.42 15.74
C ARG A 35 7.59 9.07 16.16
N LEU A 36 7.55 8.06 15.29
CA LEU A 36 8.22 6.78 15.56
C LEU A 36 9.74 6.94 15.66
N LEU A 37 10.34 7.77 14.81
CA LEU A 37 11.77 8.08 14.89
C LEU A 37 12.13 8.80 16.19
N GLN A 38 11.32 9.79 16.60
CA GLN A 38 11.49 10.50 17.88
C GLN A 38 11.38 9.55 19.08
N ALA A 39 10.53 8.52 18.99
CA ALA A 39 10.41 7.46 19.99
C ALA A 39 11.58 6.45 20.00
N GLY A 40 12.61 6.65 19.17
CA GLY A 40 13.82 5.80 19.14
C GLY A 40 13.81 4.71 18.07
N ILE A 41 12.76 4.60 17.24
CA ILE A 41 12.77 3.63 16.13
C ILE A 41 13.78 4.09 15.08
N ARG A 42 14.61 3.16 14.60
CA ARG A 42 15.62 3.42 13.56
C ARG A 42 15.44 2.58 12.30
N ASN A 43 14.79 1.43 12.40
CA ASN A 43 14.55 0.54 11.26
C ASN A 43 13.07 0.56 10.91
N VAL A 44 12.73 1.08 9.75
CA VAL A 44 11.35 1.26 9.29
C VAL A 44 11.18 0.64 7.90
N VAL A 45 10.19 -0.21 7.76
CA VAL A 45 9.74 -0.75 6.47
C VAL A 45 8.42 -0.08 6.13
N VAL A 46 8.32 0.50 4.94
CA VAL A 46 7.13 1.19 4.43
C VAL A 46 6.60 0.43 3.23
N LEU A 47 5.34 0.02 3.28
CA LEU A 47 4.66 -0.77 2.25
C LEU A 47 3.65 0.13 1.53
N SER A 48 3.83 0.33 0.22
CA SER A 48 2.87 1.11 -0.58
C SER A 48 1.51 0.40 -0.67
N PRO A 49 0.43 1.09 -1.05
CA PRO A 49 -0.84 0.42 -1.35
C PRO A 49 -0.66 -0.67 -2.43
N PRO A 50 -1.30 -1.85 -2.30
CA PRO A 50 -1.14 -2.99 -3.20
C PRO A 50 -1.98 -2.87 -4.49
N MET A 51 -1.99 -1.69 -5.11
CA MET A 51 -2.81 -1.44 -6.30
C MET A 51 -2.25 -0.29 -7.14
N ILE A 52 -2.63 -0.30 -8.42
CA ILE A 52 -2.28 0.76 -9.38
C ILE A 52 -3.47 1.70 -9.50
N SER A 53 -3.26 2.99 -9.17
CA SER A 53 -4.31 4.00 -9.33
C SER A 53 -3.67 5.35 -9.61
N GLY A 54 -4.16 6.09 -10.62
CA GLY A 54 -3.65 7.42 -10.96
C GLY A 54 -3.58 8.39 -9.77
N PRO A 55 -4.62 8.49 -8.92
CA PRO A 55 -4.58 9.28 -7.68
C PRO A 55 -3.49 8.88 -6.69
N LEU A 56 -3.02 7.63 -6.72
CA LEU A 56 -1.95 7.16 -5.82
C LEU A 56 -0.55 7.55 -6.27
N THR A 57 -0.34 7.93 -7.53
CA THR A 57 0.99 8.32 -8.02
C THR A 57 1.54 9.50 -7.21
N GLN A 58 0.79 10.61 -7.17
CA GLN A 58 1.20 11.79 -6.41
C GLN A 58 1.28 11.51 -4.91
N PHE A 59 0.35 10.71 -4.38
CA PHE A 59 0.33 10.30 -2.98
C PHE A 59 1.61 9.56 -2.57
N ASN A 60 2.05 8.58 -3.37
CA ASN A 60 3.27 7.81 -3.13
C ASN A 60 4.52 8.67 -3.35
N ASP A 61 4.53 9.59 -4.31
CA ASP A 61 5.66 10.49 -4.56
C ASP A 61 5.95 11.44 -3.39
N ILE A 62 4.89 11.96 -2.74
CA ILE A 62 5.01 12.78 -1.53
C ILE A 62 5.67 11.96 -0.42
N ILE A 63 5.21 10.73 -0.21
CA ILE A 63 5.72 9.84 0.85
C ILE A 63 7.17 9.46 0.57
N TRP A 64 7.50 9.02 -0.64
CA TRP A 64 8.87 8.68 -1.01
C TRP A 64 9.82 9.86 -0.85
N THR A 65 9.40 11.06 -1.26
CA THR A 65 10.18 12.27 -1.10
C THR A 65 10.37 12.64 0.36
N GLY A 66 9.31 12.55 1.18
CA GLY A 66 9.38 12.80 2.61
C GLY A 66 10.27 11.81 3.36
N LEU A 67 10.21 10.53 3.03
CA LEU A 67 11.10 9.50 3.61
C LEU A 67 12.57 9.78 3.31
N LYS A 68 12.90 10.20 2.09
CA LYS A 68 14.26 10.66 1.75
C LYS A 68 14.69 11.85 2.61
N SER A 69 13.81 12.84 2.79
CA SER A 69 14.08 14.00 3.65
C SER A 69 14.31 13.60 5.12
N LEU A 70 13.46 12.72 5.67
CA LEU A 70 13.63 12.21 7.04
C LEU A 70 14.97 11.48 7.22
N ARG A 71 15.42 10.73 6.20
CA ARG A 71 16.72 10.05 6.21
C ARG A 71 17.89 11.05 6.20
N THR A 72 17.80 12.10 5.39
CA THR A 72 18.79 13.17 5.37
C THR A 72 18.90 13.86 6.74
N GLN A 73 17.76 14.09 7.41
CA GLN A 73 17.70 14.72 8.73
C GLN A 73 18.15 13.79 9.86
N ASN A 74 18.01 12.47 9.69
CA ASN A 74 18.33 11.48 10.70
C ASN A 74 19.23 10.37 10.11
N PRO A 75 20.54 10.58 9.96
CA PRO A 75 21.43 9.65 9.25
C PRO A 75 21.50 8.23 9.81
N SER A 76 21.08 8.02 11.06
CA SER A 76 21.06 6.72 11.74
C SER A 76 19.84 5.85 11.39
N ILE A 77 18.87 6.37 10.62
CA ILE A 77 17.67 5.61 10.25
C ILE A 77 17.91 4.78 8.99
N GLN A 78 17.31 3.59 8.97
CA GLN A 78 17.27 2.69 7.84
C GLN A 78 15.82 2.58 7.37
N PHE A 79 15.59 2.94 6.12
CA PHE A 79 14.32 2.73 5.44
C PHE A 79 14.44 1.61 4.42
N ALA A 80 13.43 0.75 4.39
CA ALA A 80 13.09 -0.04 3.22
C ALA A 80 11.71 0.42 2.73
N TYR A 81 11.59 0.74 1.44
CA TYR A 81 10.31 1.03 0.80
C TYR A 81 9.98 -0.11 -0.16
N VAL A 82 8.85 -0.76 0.07
CA VAL A 82 8.36 -1.85 -0.76
C VAL A 82 7.27 -1.28 -1.65
N ASP A 83 7.57 -1.18 -2.94
CA ASP A 83 6.61 -0.75 -3.94
C ASP A 83 5.74 -1.93 -4.39
N PHE A 84 4.58 -2.07 -3.76
CA PHE A 84 3.59 -3.04 -4.17
C PHE A 84 2.91 -2.67 -5.49
N THR A 85 3.00 -1.43 -5.97
CA THR A 85 2.50 -1.08 -7.32
C THR A 85 3.20 -1.93 -8.37
N THR A 86 4.54 -1.96 -8.32
CA THR A 86 5.35 -2.77 -9.23
C THR A 86 5.06 -4.28 -9.08
N LEU A 87 5.00 -4.78 -7.84
CA LEU A 87 4.71 -6.20 -7.59
C LEU A 87 3.35 -6.62 -8.14
N TYR A 88 2.28 -5.91 -7.78
CA TYR A 88 0.93 -6.23 -8.22
C TYR A 88 0.73 -5.99 -9.72
N SER A 89 1.47 -5.05 -10.33
CA SER A 89 1.53 -4.93 -11.80
C SER A 89 2.07 -6.21 -12.45
N ALA A 90 3.16 -6.75 -11.92
CA ALA A 90 3.77 -7.97 -12.44
C ALA A 90 2.85 -9.19 -12.24
N ILE A 91 2.22 -9.31 -11.07
CA ILE A 91 1.24 -10.37 -10.79
C ILE A 91 0.06 -10.27 -11.75
N THR A 92 -0.50 -9.08 -11.95
CA THR A 92 -1.67 -8.88 -12.82
C THR A 92 -1.34 -9.17 -14.29
N ALA A 93 -0.12 -8.84 -14.73
CA ALA A 93 0.32 -9.08 -16.10
C ALA A 93 0.61 -10.57 -16.40
N ASN A 94 1.01 -11.35 -15.40
CA ASN A 94 1.31 -12.79 -15.57
C ASN A 94 0.99 -13.59 -14.29
N PRO A 95 -0.29 -13.74 -13.91
CA PRO A 95 -0.69 -14.35 -12.64
C PRO A 95 -0.19 -15.78 -12.50
N GLN A 96 -0.10 -16.53 -13.60
CA GLN A 96 0.33 -17.92 -13.61
C GLN A 96 1.79 -18.08 -13.17
N SER A 97 2.67 -17.13 -13.51
CA SER A 97 4.06 -17.15 -13.05
C SER A 97 4.22 -17.00 -11.53
N PHE A 98 3.18 -16.51 -10.85
CA PHE A 98 3.10 -16.38 -9.40
C PHE A 98 2.21 -17.45 -8.75
N GLY A 99 1.70 -18.42 -9.52
CA GLY A 99 0.85 -19.50 -9.03
C GLY A 99 -0.65 -19.19 -9.02
N TYR A 100 -1.07 -18.00 -9.46
CA TYR A 100 -2.49 -17.65 -9.56
C TYR A 100 -3.10 -18.10 -10.88
N GLN A 101 -4.30 -18.65 -10.82
CA GLN A 101 -5.14 -18.98 -11.97
C GLN A 101 -6.04 -17.81 -12.38
N SER A 102 -6.42 -16.94 -11.44
CA SER A 102 -7.24 -15.76 -11.70
C SER A 102 -6.83 -14.56 -10.85
N THR A 103 -7.02 -13.35 -11.40
CA THR A 103 -6.93 -12.07 -10.69
C THR A 103 -8.28 -11.55 -10.23
N ASP A 104 -9.37 -12.21 -10.62
CA ASP A 104 -10.72 -11.88 -10.18
C ASP A 104 -10.94 -12.31 -8.72
N SER A 105 -12.03 -11.85 -8.12
CA SER A 105 -12.36 -12.28 -6.77
C SER A 105 -12.86 -13.73 -6.74
N CYS A 106 -12.30 -14.52 -5.82
CA CYS A 106 -12.85 -15.81 -5.45
C CYS A 106 -14.26 -15.67 -4.84
N LEU A 107 -14.52 -14.57 -4.12
CA LEU A 107 -15.79 -14.29 -3.48
C LEU A 107 -16.59 -13.28 -4.32
N GLN A 108 -17.76 -13.70 -4.79
CA GLN A 108 -18.56 -12.88 -5.71
C GLN A 108 -19.44 -11.84 -5.00
N SER A 109 -19.48 -11.87 -3.67
CA SER A 109 -20.37 -11.01 -2.87
C SER A 109 -19.74 -10.64 -1.53
N ALA A 110 -19.72 -9.33 -1.24
CA ALA A 110 -19.27 -8.81 0.04
C ALA A 110 -20.19 -9.17 1.23
N THR A 111 -21.37 -9.74 1.00
CA THR A 111 -22.37 -10.04 2.04
C THR A 111 -22.76 -11.52 2.13
N SER A 112 -22.22 -12.38 1.28
CA SER A 112 -22.56 -13.80 1.24
C SER A 112 -21.40 -14.63 0.72
N THR A 113 -21.17 -15.80 1.32
CA THR A 113 -20.20 -16.80 0.84
C THR A 113 -20.74 -17.69 -0.28
N ALA A 114 -22.01 -17.51 -0.66
CA ALA A 114 -22.61 -18.27 -1.75
C ALA A 114 -21.92 -17.92 -3.09
N GLY A 115 -21.50 -18.96 -3.82
CA GLY A 115 -20.78 -18.80 -5.09
C GLY A 115 -19.28 -18.53 -4.94
N ALA A 116 -18.71 -18.66 -3.74
CA ALA A 116 -17.27 -18.64 -3.55
C ALA A 116 -16.58 -19.74 -4.38
N CYS A 117 -15.38 -19.46 -4.86
CA CYS A 117 -14.57 -20.43 -5.58
C CYS A 117 -14.19 -21.64 -4.69
N SER A 118 -13.87 -22.78 -5.31
CA SER A 118 -13.54 -24.02 -4.59
C SER A 118 -12.10 -24.06 -4.07
N ASN A 119 -11.19 -23.25 -4.63
CA ASN A 119 -9.81 -23.15 -4.22
C ASN A 119 -9.37 -21.67 -4.19
N PRO A 120 -9.43 -20.98 -3.05
CA PRO A 120 -9.04 -19.57 -2.94
C PRO A 120 -7.53 -19.33 -3.15
N ASP A 121 -6.68 -20.34 -2.93
CA ASP A 121 -5.21 -20.17 -3.00
C ASP A 121 -4.71 -19.89 -4.44
N VAL A 122 -5.53 -20.18 -5.45
CA VAL A 122 -5.23 -19.89 -6.86
C VAL A 122 -5.87 -18.58 -7.35
N TYR A 123 -6.47 -17.80 -6.47
CA TYR A 123 -7.05 -16.48 -6.78
C TYR A 123 -6.26 -15.39 -6.05
N LEU A 124 -5.97 -14.28 -6.75
CA LEU A 124 -5.29 -13.13 -6.14
C LEU A 124 -6.17 -12.40 -5.11
N VAL A 125 -7.48 -12.37 -5.37
CA VAL A 125 -8.48 -11.58 -4.63
C VAL A 125 -9.50 -12.54 -4.00
N ASN A 126 -9.86 -12.33 -2.74
CA ASN A 126 -10.63 -13.31 -1.94
C ASN A 126 -11.94 -12.76 -1.36
N ASP A 127 -12.32 -11.53 -1.73
CA ASP A 127 -13.37 -10.71 -1.11
C ASP A 127 -14.49 -10.26 -2.06
#